data_AF-A0ABD2E8A2-F1
#
_entry.id   AF-A0ABD2E8A2-F1
#
_cell.length_a   1.000
_cell.length_b   1.000
_cell.length_c   1.000
_cell.angle_alpha   90.00
_cell.angle_beta   90.00
_cell.angle_gamma   90.00
#
_symmetry.space_group_name_H-M   'P 1'
#
loop_
_entity.id
_entity.type
_entity.pdbx_description
1 polymer ?
#
loop_
_entity_poly.entity_id
_entity_poly.type
_entity_poly.pdbx_seq_one_letter_code
_entity_poly.pdbx_strand_id
1 'polypeptide(L)'
;MVKISFQPAVAGIKADKADKASASAPAPAPAPAAEILLTPAREEQPPCHRSKKGGSVGGVCYLSMGMVVLLMGLVFASVYIYRYFFLAQLARDNFFRCGVLYEDSLSSQVRTQMELEEDVKIYLEENYEHINVPVPQFGGGDPADIIHDFQRGLTAYHDISLDKCYVIELNTTIVLPPRNFWELLMNVKRGTYLPQTYIIQEEMVVTEHVSDKEALGSFIYHLCNGKDTYRLRRRATRRRINKRGAKNCNAIRHFENTFVVETLICGVV
;
A
#
# COMPACT_ATOMS: atom_id res chain seq x y z
N MET A 1 -15.55 3.68 23.11
CA MET A 1 -14.25 3.56 23.81
C MET A 1 -14.12 2.13 24.32
N VAL A 2 -13.48 1.25 23.55
CA VAL A 2 -13.32 -0.18 23.90
C VAL A 2 -11.83 -0.48 23.84
N LYS A 3 -11.27 -0.81 25.01
CA LYS A 3 -9.82 -0.98 25.26
C LYS A 3 -9.54 -2.49 25.25
N ILE A 4 -8.92 -2.99 24.19
CA ILE A 4 -8.47 -4.39 24.12
C ILE A 4 -6.96 -4.40 24.33
N SER A 5 -6.54 -5.01 25.44
CA SER A 5 -5.15 -5.17 25.84
C SER A 5 -4.67 -6.56 25.43
N PHE A 6 -3.55 -6.63 24.72
CA PHE A 6 -2.84 -7.88 24.44
C PHE A 6 -1.59 -7.97 25.34
N GLN A 7 -1.50 -9.06 26.13
CA GLN A 7 -0.28 -9.42 26.85
C GLN A 7 0.62 -10.28 25.96
N PRO A 8 1.95 -10.08 25.96
CA PRO A 8 2.89 -10.99 25.32
C PRO A 8 3.30 -12.12 26.29
N ALA A 9 3.38 -13.34 25.77
CA ALA A 9 4.00 -14.46 26.44
C ALA A 9 5.53 -14.41 26.25
N VAL A 10 6.26 -14.26 27.35
CA VAL A 10 7.73 -14.35 27.39
C VAL A 10 8.12 -15.67 28.03
N ALA A 11 8.88 -16.48 27.28
CA ALA A 11 9.52 -17.71 27.76
C ALA A 11 10.73 -17.35 28.63
N GLY A 12 10.70 -17.75 29.90
CA GLY A 12 11.76 -17.54 30.88
C GLY A 12 12.74 -18.72 30.94
N ILE A 13 14.01 -18.39 30.81
CA ILE A 13 15.19 -19.27 30.85
C ILE A 13 15.49 -19.69 32.30
N LYS A 14 16.00 -20.92 32.42
CA LYS A 14 16.39 -21.65 33.61
C LYS A 14 17.79 -21.20 34.10
N ALA A 15 17.90 -20.79 35.36
CA ALA A 15 19.17 -20.79 36.10
C ALA A 15 18.86 -20.82 37.61
N ASP A 16 19.37 -21.82 38.32
CA ASP A 16 19.68 -21.68 39.74
C ASP A 16 20.68 -22.76 40.21
N LYS A 17 21.71 -22.28 40.89
CA LYS A 17 22.81 -22.91 41.66
C LYS A 17 23.06 -21.84 42.75
N ALA A 18 23.17 -22.04 44.05
CA ALA A 18 23.63 -23.10 44.95
C ALA A 18 22.82 -22.93 46.28
N ASP A 19 22.78 -23.82 47.26
CA ASP A 19 23.84 -24.15 48.21
C ASP A 19 23.27 -25.15 49.23
N LYS A 20 24.08 -26.12 49.68
CA LYS A 20 24.01 -26.62 51.06
C LYS A 20 25.22 -27.50 51.38
N ALA A 21 26.04 -27.02 52.31
CA ALA A 21 26.99 -27.79 53.09
C ALA A 21 26.40 -28.05 54.49
N SER A 22 26.50 -29.29 54.99
CA SER A 22 26.59 -29.60 56.42
C SER A 22 26.88 -31.08 56.62
N ALA A 23 28.00 -31.35 57.28
CA ALA A 23 28.49 -32.65 57.70
C ALA A 23 27.79 -33.16 58.97
N SER A 24 27.73 -34.48 59.19
CA SER A 24 28.07 -35.18 60.45
C SER A 24 27.74 -36.68 60.38
N ALA A 25 28.48 -37.45 61.19
CA ALA A 25 28.79 -38.89 61.13
C ALA A 25 27.86 -39.76 62.04
N PRO A 26 28.22 -40.96 62.58
CA PRO A 26 28.79 -42.23 62.03
C PRO A 26 28.13 -43.56 62.56
N ALA A 27 28.60 -44.73 62.04
CA ALA A 27 28.84 -46.06 62.70
C ALA A 27 27.67 -47.11 62.90
N PRO A 28 27.93 -48.40 63.32
CA PRO A 28 28.52 -49.52 62.53
C PRO A 28 27.95 -50.98 62.77
N ALA A 29 28.54 -51.98 62.06
CA ALA A 29 28.83 -53.41 62.44
C ALA A 29 27.77 -54.56 62.24
N PRO A 30 28.15 -55.88 62.22
CA PRO A 30 29.35 -56.59 61.68
C PRO A 30 29.12 -57.98 60.97
N ALA A 31 30.14 -58.46 60.20
CA ALA A 31 30.78 -59.82 60.06
C ALA A 31 29.94 -61.13 59.85
N PRO A 32 30.50 -62.30 59.40
CA PRO A 32 31.92 -62.77 59.37
C PRO A 32 32.42 -63.36 58.00
N ALA A 33 33.69 -63.19 57.63
CA ALA A 33 34.89 -64.03 57.90
C ALA A 33 34.90 -65.42 57.23
N ALA A 34 35.86 -65.65 56.30
CA ALA A 34 36.77 -66.80 56.29
C ALA A 34 37.66 -66.85 55.02
N GLU A 35 38.97 -66.94 55.30
CA GLU A 35 39.96 -67.83 54.68
C GLU A 35 40.60 -67.55 53.30
N ILE A 36 41.87 -67.18 53.46
CA ILE A 36 43.08 -67.29 52.65
C ILE A 36 43.26 -68.67 51.99
N LEU A 37 43.66 -68.71 50.71
CA LEU A 37 44.64 -69.70 50.21
C LEU A 37 45.31 -69.24 48.91
N LEU A 38 46.64 -69.20 48.93
CA LEU A 38 47.53 -68.86 47.82
C LEU A 38 47.61 -69.99 46.78
N THR A 39 47.77 -69.63 45.49
CA THR A 39 48.88 -70.14 44.64
C THR A 39 48.99 -69.32 43.34
N PRO A 40 50.21 -69.03 42.84
CA PRO A 40 50.44 -68.14 41.70
C PRO A 40 50.57 -68.90 40.37
N ALA A 41 50.24 -68.22 39.27
CA ALA A 41 50.76 -68.38 37.90
C ALA A 41 49.65 -68.32 36.85
N ARG A 42 49.41 -67.13 36.29
CA ARG A 42 49.21 -66.97 34.85
C ARG A 42 49.44 -65.53 34.44
N GLU A 43 50.44 -65.36 33.60
CA GLU A 43 50.74 -64.17 32.81
C GLU A 43 49.52 -63.85 31.92
N GLU A 44 48.87 -62.71 32.16
CA GLU A 44 48.08 -62.00 31.13
C GLU A 44 48.23 -60.50 31.31
N GLN A 45 48.75 -59.88 30.26
CA GLN A 45 49.02 -58.46 30.12
C GLN A 45 47.71 -57.72 29.79
N PRO A 46 47.36 -56.61 30.48
CA PRO A 46 46.16 -55.86 30.11
C PRO A 46 46.44 -55.00 28.86
N PRO A 47 45.53 -54.94 27.88
CA PRO A 47 45.74 -54.15 26.68
C PRO A 47 45.63 -52.65 26.99
N CYS A 48 46.63 -51.89 26.54
CA CYS A 48 46.56 -50.43 26.53
C CYS A 48 45.34 -49.95 25.74
N HIS A 49 44.40 -49.28 26.41
CA HIS A 49 43.36 -48.50 25.74
C HIS A 49 44.00 -47.32 25.00
N ARG A 50 44.17 -47.51 23.70
CA ARG A 50 44.65 -46.48 22.77
C ARG A 50 43.52 -45.48 22.51
N SER A 51 43.58 -44.33 23.16
CA SER A 51 42.77 -43.16 22.81
C SER A 51 43.04 -42.75 21.36
N LYS A 52 42.06 -42.97 20.47
CA LYS A 52 42.03 -42.32 19.15
C LYS A 52 41.08 -41.13 19.23
N LYS A 53 41.61 -39.93 19.47
CA LYS A 53 40.95 -38.68 19.06
C LYS A 53 41.11 -38.54 17.54
N GLY A 54 40.24 -39.20 16.78
CA GLY A 54 40.04 -38.92 15.37
C GLY A 54 39.03 -37.79 15.25
N GLY A 55 39.47 -36.57 14.92
CA GLY A 55 38.56 -35.46 14.62
C GLY A 55 37.62 -35.85 13.49
N SER A 56 36.31 -35.74 13.72
CA SER A 56 35.27 -36.08 12.75
C SER A 56 35.22 -35.03 11.63
N VAL A 57 36.12 -35.16 10.67
CA VAL A 57 36.15 -34.34 9.44
C VAL A 57 34.83 -34.46 8.68
N GLY A 58 34.20 -35.64 8.71
CA GLY A 58 32.87 -35.85 8.13
C GLY A 58 31.78 -35.01 8.81
N GLY A 59 31.78 -34.95 10.14
CA GLY A 59 30.80 -34.16 10.89
C GLY A 59 30.88 -32.66 10.60
N VAL A 60 32.09 -32.11 10.45
CA VAL A 60 32.29 -30.70 10.10
C VAL A 60 31.77 -30.38 8.70
N CYS A 61 32.00 -31.27 7.71
CA CYS A 61 31.49 -31.09 6.34
C CYS A 61 29.96 -31.15 6.24
N TYR A 62 29.30 -32.03 7.01
CA TYR A 62 27.83 -32.08 7.03
C TYR A 62 27.21 -30.86 7.70
N LEU A 63 27.83 -30.35 8.76
CA LEU A 63 27.40 -29.11 9.42
C LEU A 63 27.57 -27.89 8.51
N SER A 64 28.67 -27.81 7.75
CA SER A 64 28.87 -26.71 6.79
C SER A 64 27.87 -26.78 5.64
N MET A 65 27.60 -27.98 5.10
CA MET A 65 26.58 -28.14 4.05
C MET A 65 25.18 -27.81 4.56
N GLY A 66 24.84 -28.25 5.79
CA GLY A 66 23.57 -27.90 6.42
C GLY A 66 23.41 -26.39 6.62
N MET A 67 24.47 -25.69 7.04
CA MET A 67 24.45 -24.24 7.17
C MET A 67 24.24 -23.55 5.81
N VAL A 68 24.91 -24.02 4.75
CA VAL A 68 24.72 -23.48 3.40
C VAL A 68 23.28 -23.66 2.92
N VAL A 69 22.69 -24.83 3.11
CA VAL A 69 21.28 -25.08 2.75
C VAL A 69 20.32 -24.18 3.52
N LEU A 70 20.55 -23.98 4.83
CA LEU A 70 19.75 -23.08 5.65
C LEU A 70 19.86 -21.62 5.20
N LEU A 71 21.07 -21.15 4.87
CA LEU A 71 21.30 -19.81 4.36
C LEU A 71 20.62 -19.61 3.00
N MET A 72 20.71 -20.57 2.09
CA MET A 72 19.99 -20.53 0.83
C MET A 72 18.47 -20.51 1.06
N GLY A 73 17.97 -21.33 1.98
CA GLY A 73 16.55 -21.32 2.37
C GLY A 73 16.09 -19.97 2.91
N LEU A 74 16.89 -19.31 3.75
CA LEU A 74 16.63 -17.96 4.26
C LEU A 74 16.61 -16.92 3.13
N VAL A 75 17.56 -16.97 2.20
CA VAL A 75 17.59 -16.07 1.03
C VAL A 75 16.36 -16.29 0.15
N PHE A 76 15.99 -17.53 -0.18
CA PHE A 76 14.79 -17.79 -0.96
C PHE A 76 13.50 -17.38 -0.23
N ALA A 77 13.39 -17.67 1.07
CA ALA A 77 12.24 -17.27 1.87
C ALA A 77 12.12 -15.74 1.97
N SER A 78 13.23 -15.03 2.18
CA SER A 78 13.25 -13.57 2.22
C SER A 78 12.91 -12.95 0.86
N VAL A 79 13.45 -13.46 -0.25
CA VAL A 79 13.08 -12.99 -1.60
C VAL A 79 11.61 -13.29 -1.88
N TYR A 80 11.11 -14.47 -1.51
CA TYR A 80 9.71 -14.84 -1.68
C TYR A 80 8.78 -13.95 -0.86
N ILE A 81 9.09 -13.72 0.42
CA ILE A 81 8.31 -12.81 1.28
C ILE A 81 8.42 -11.38 0.77
N TYR A 82 9.58 -10.91 0.32
CA TYR A 82 9.74 -9.57 -0.24
C TYR A 82 8.92 -9.40 -1.53
N ARG A 83 8.97 -10.37 -2.45
CA ARG A 83 8.18 -10.33 -3.67
C ARG A 83 6.68 -10.43 -3.38
N TYR A 84 6.27 -11.36 -2.53
CA TYR A 84 4.85 -11.62 -2.29
C TYR A 84 4.21 -10.59 -1.38
N PHE A 85 4.84 -10.24 -0.26
CA PHE A 85 4.29 -9.27 0.68
C PHE A 85 4.62 -7.84 0.26
N PHE A 86 5.88 -7.53 -0.09
CA PHE A 86 6.26 -6.14 -0.33
C PHE A 86 5.75 -5.60 -1.67
N LEU A 87 5.87 -6.36 -2.78
CA LEU A 87 5.32 -5.91 -4.08
C LEU A 87 3.79 -5.99 -4.12
N ALA A 88 3.16 -7.02 -3.55
CA ALA A 88 1.70 -7.07 -3.54
C ALA A 88 1.09 -6.02 -2.59
N GLN A 89 1.78 -5.67 -1.49
CA GLN A 89 1.37 -4.57 -0.64
C GLN A 89 1.53 -3.22 -1.35
N LEU A 90 2.62 -3.00 -2.09
CA LEU A 90 2.79 -1.80 -2.95
C LEU A 90 1.65 -1.66 -3.97
N ALA A 91 1.23 -2.75 -4.61
CA ALA A 91 0.10 -2.71 -5.54
C ALA A 91 -1.24 -2.37 -4.86
N ARG A 92 -1.44 -2.82 -3.61
CA ARG A 92 -2.61 -2.46 -2.79
C ARG A 92 -2.56 -1.03 -2.25
N ASP A 93 -1.37 -0.52 -1.98
CA ASP A 93 -1.16 0.84 -1.48
C ASP A 93 -1.35 1.91 -2.57
N ASN A 94 -1.57 1.50 -3.83
CA ASN A 94 -1.88 2.41 -4.94
C ASN A 94 -3.38 2.59 -5.19
N PHE A 95 -4.23 1.87 -4.45
CA PHE A 95 -5.68 2.03 -4.47
C PHE A 95 -6.15 2.77 -3.22
N PHE A 96 -6.85 3.88 -3.42
CA PHE A 96 -7.37 4.72 -2.35
C PHE A 96 -8.87 4.92 -2.54
N ARG A 97 -9.62 4.81 -1.44
CA ARG A 97 -11.00 5.25 -1.36
C ARG A 97 -11.01 6.49 -0.48
N CYS A 98 -11.28 7.63 -1.10
CA CYS A 98 -11.17 8.95 -0.50
C CYS A 98 -12.56 9.52 -0.26
N GLY A 99 -12.77 10.16 0.90
CA GLY A 99 -14.01 10.84 1.24
C GLY A 99 -13.68 12.20 1.83
N VAL A 100 -14.19 13.29 1.25
CA VAL A 100 -13.99 14.65 1.75
C VAL A 100 -15.33 15.32 1.96
N LEU A 101 -15.48 15.92 3.14
CA LEU A 101 -16.62 16.77 3.44
C LEU A 101 -16.28 18.21 3.07
N TYR A 102 -17.08 18.82 2.19
CA TYR A 102 -16.90 20.22 1.79
C TYR A 102 -18.20 21.01 1.97
N GLU A 103 -18.07 22.34 2.10
CA GLU A 103 -19.20 23.26 2.19
C GLU A 103 -19.40 23.95 0.84
N ASP A 104 -20.61 23.83 0.27
CA ASP A 104 -20.99 24.59 -0.91
C ASP A 104 -21.40 26.01 -0.50
N SER A 105 -20.54 26.99 -0.81
CA SER A 105 -20.78 28.40 -0.49
C SER A 105 -21.93 29.04 -1.29
N LEU A 106 -22.44 28.37 -2.34
CA LEU A 106 -23.47 28.91 -3.23
C LEU A 106 -24.90 28.49 -2.84
N SER A 107 -25.07 27.49 -1.98
CA SER A 107 -26.40 27.07 -1.48
C SER A 107 -26.77 27.82 -0.19
N SER A 108 -27.33 29.02 -0.34
CA SER A 108 -27.62 29.98 0.74
C SER A 108 -28.71 29.58 1.76
N GLN A 109 -29.18 28.34 1.81
CA GLN A 109 -30.35 28.00 2.65
C GLN A 109 -30.21 26.80 3.58
N VAL A 110 -29.23 25.92 3.43
CA VAL A 110 -29.00 24.80 4.36
C VAL A 110 -27.50 24.50 4.36
N ARG A 111 -26.87 24.48 5.54
CA ARG A 111 -25.52 23.95 5.76
C ARG A 111 -25.52 22.45 5.44
N THR A 112 -25.58 22.11 4.16
CA THR A 112 -25.54 20.73 3.69
C THR A 112 -24.07 20.42 3.52
N GLN A 113 -23.47 19.80 4.53
CA GLN A 113 -22.15 19.23 4.42
C GLN A 113 -22.21 18.15 3.34
N MET A 114 -21.54 18.35 2.21
CA MET A 114 -21.55 17.42 1.09
C MET A 114 -20.34 16.49 1.20
N GLU A 115 -20.56 15.20 0.98
CA GLU A 115 -19.49 14.19 0.96
C GLU A 115 -19.14 13.87 -0.49
N LEU A 116 -17.91 14.18 -0.88
CA LEU A 116 -17.31 13.72 -2.14
C LEU A 116 -16.52 12.46 -1.85
N GLU A 117 -16.98 11.33 -2.39
CA GLU A 117 -16.30 10.05 -2.31
C GLU A 117 -15.67 9.72 -3.67
N GLU A 118 -14.45 9.18 -3.71
CA GLU A 118 -13.74 8.84 -4.95
C GLU A 118 -12.87 7.60 -4.78
N ASP A 119 -12.79 6.78 -5.83
CA ASP A 119 -11.85 5.66 -5.90
C ASP A 119 -10.68 6.02 -6.82
N VAL A 120 -9.48 6.17 -6.25
CA VAL A 120 -8.26 6.58 -6.95
C VAL A 120 -7.30 5.40 -7.11
N LYS A 121 -6.85 5.17 -8.34
CA LYS A 121 -5.79 4.21 -8.70
C LYS A 121 -4.61 4.94 -9.29
N ILE A 122 -3.45 4.85 -8.66
CA ILE A 122 -2.21 5.51 -9.10
C ILE A 122 -1.24 4.48 -9.68
N TYR A 123 -0.84 4.67 -10.93
CA TYR A 123 0.11 3.80 -11.63
C TYR A 123 1.44 4.55 -11.78
N LEU A 124 2.34 4.35 -10.81
CA LEU A 124 3.62 5.09 -10.72
C LEU A 124 4.61 4.70 -11.83
N GLU A 125 4.54 3.48 -12.34
CA GLU A 125 5.45 2.96 -13.36
C GLU A 125 5.05 3.47 -14.75
N GLU A 126 3.75 3.42 -15.04
CA GLU A 126 3.14 3.90 -16.28
C GLU A 126 2.86 5.40 -16.28
N ASN A 127 3.03 6.07 -15.14
CA ASN A 127 2.87 7.51 -14.95
C ASN A 127 1.47 8.02 -15.37
N TYR A 128 0.42 7.30 -14.94
CA TYR A 128 -0.96 7.74 -15.08
C TYR A 128 -1.76 7.44 -13.82
N GLU A 129 -2.90 8.08 -13.70
CA GLU A 129 -3.87 7.80 -12.64
C GLU A 129 -5.28 7.66 -13.22
N HIS A 130 -6.10 6.90 -12.50
CA HIS A 130 -7.48 6.66 -12.83
C HIS A 130 -8.33 6.93 -11.58
N ILE A 131 -9.25 7.88 -11.69
CA ILE A 131 -10.13 8.34 -10.63
C ILE A 131 -11.57 8.00 -11.05
N ASN A 132 -12.28 7.25 -10.22
CA ASN A 132 -13.71 7.00 -10.39
C ASN A 132 -14.48 7.86 -9.39
N VAL A 133 -15.31 8.74 -9.92
CA VAL A 133 -16.26 9.58 -9.19
C VAL A 133 -17.62 8.87 -9.22
N PRO A 134 -18.08 8.30 -8.10
CA PRO A 134 -19.36 7.63 -8.00
C PRO A 134 -20.52 8.63 -8.14
N VAL A 135 -21.72 8.10 -8.27
CA VAL A 135 -22.95 8.90 -8.30
C VAL A 135 -23.04 9.74 -7.02
N PRO A 136 -23.08 11.08 -7.11
CA PRO A 136 -23.12 11.92 -5.93
C PRO A 136 -24.44 11.72 -5.19
N GLN A 137 -24.36 11.49 -3.89
CA GLN A 137 -25.56 11.37 -3.04
C GLN A 137 -26.26 12.73 -2.89
N PHE A 138 -25.47 13.81 -2.86
CA PHE A 138 -25.92 15.20 -2.71
C PHE A 138 -24.96 16.14 -3.46
N GLY A 139 -25.48 17.17 -4.13
CA GLY A 139 -24.69 18.10 -4.95
C GLY A 139 -24.73 17.75 -6.44
N GLY A 140 -25.03 18.74 -7.28
CA GLY A 140 -25.35 18.58 -8.71
C GLY A 140 -24.15 18.33 -9.62
N GLY A 141 -23.30 17.37 -9.28
CA GLY A 141 -22.24 16.88 -10.16
C GLY A 141 -22.65 15.62 -10.92
N ASP A 142 -22.00 15.35 -12.04
CA ASP A 142 -22.13 14.13 -12.80
C ASP A 142 -21.09 13.09 -12.35
N PRO A 143 -21.48 11.79 -12.23
CA PRO A 143 -20.53 10.71 -12.08
C PRO A 143 -19.58 10.65 -13.26
N ALA A 144 -18.32 10.34 -13.01
CA ALA A 144 -17.29 10.36 -14.04
C ALA A 144 -16.16 9.36 -13.80
N ASP A 145 -15.59 8.85 -14.89
CA ASP A 145 -14.27 8.21 -14.88
C ASP A 145 -13.24 9.19 -15.45
N ILE A 146 -12.15 9.42 -14.73
CA ILE A 146 -11.15 10.44 -15.06
C ILE A 146 -9.78 9.78 -15.17
N ILE A 147 -9.08 10.02 -16.27
CA ILE A 147 -7.68 9.59 -16.45
C ILE A 147 -6.79 10.82 -16.62
N HIS A 148 -5.73 10.90 -15.82
CA HIS A 148 -4.60 11.79 -16.08
C HIS A 148 -3.44 10.97 -16.63
N ASP A 149 -3.13 11.18 -17.91
CA ASP A 149 -1.97 10.60 -18.58
C ASP A 149 -0.85 11.65 -18.57
N PHE A 150 0.08 11.54 -17.61
CA PHE A 150 1.19 12.48 -17.46
C PHE A 150 2.27 12.28 -18.52
N GLN A 151 2.29 11.11 -19.19
CA GLN A 151 3.22 10.85 -20.30
C GLN A 151 2.77 11.58 -21.56
N ARG A 152 1.46 11.61 -21.83
CA ARG A 152 0.86 12.34 -22.95
C ARG A 152 0.55 13.80 -22.61
N GLY A 153 0.48 14.15 -21.34
CA GLY A 153 0.06 15.47 -20.87
C GLY A 153 -1.41 15.73 -21.17
N LEU A 154 -2.26 14.71 -21.02
CA LEU A 154 -3.69 14.78 -21.31
C LEU A 154 -4.52 14.36 -20.09
N THR A 155 -5.65 15.04 -19.91
CA THR A 155 -6.74 14.61 -19.03
C THR A 155 -7.91 14.16 -19.89
N ALA A 156 -8.49 13.01 -19.57
CA ALA A 156 -9.73 12.54 -20.17
C ALA A 156 -10.79 12.37 -19.10
N TYR A 157 -11.95 12.99 -19.31
CA TYR A 157 -13.17 12.82 -18.51
C TYR A 157 -14.16 11.98 -19.32
N HIS A 158 -14.62 10.87 -18.78
CA HIS A 158 -15.81 10.16 -19.24
C HIS A 158 -16.96 10.53 -18.31
N ASP A 159 -17.85 11.39 -18.81
CA ASP A 159 -19.11 11.72 -18.17
C ASP A 159 -20.06 10.52 -18.32
N ILE A 160 -20.34 9.84 -17.21
CA ILE A 160 -21.13 8.61 -17.19
C ILE A 160 -22.61 8.92 -17.43
N SER A 161 -23.10 10.08 -16.98
CA SER A 161 -24.50 10.50 -17.19
C SER A 161 -24.82 10.67 -18.68
N LEU A 162 -23.87 11.24 -19.43
CA LEU A 162 -24.06 11.52 -20.86
C LEU A 162 -23.46 10.49 -21.80
N ASP A 163 -22.68 9.55 -21.27
CA ASP A 163 -21.84 8.61 -22.01
C ASP A 163 -20.94 9.30 -23.05
N LYS A 164 -20.35 10.43 -22.63
CA LYS A 164 -19.46 11.25 -23.48
C LYS A 164 -18.08 11.35 -22.89
N CYS A 165 -17.08 11.31 -23.76
CA CYS A 165 -15.71 11.57 -23.41
C CYS A 165 -15.29 13.00 -23.77
N TYR A 166 -14.51 13.60 -22.89
CA TYR A 166 -13.97 14.94 -23.06
C TYR A 166 -12.48 14.92 -22.76
N VAL A 167 -11.66 15.48 -23.65
CA VAL A 167 -10.21 15.44 -23.55
C VAL A 167 -9.62 16.84 -23.55
N ILE A 168 -8.66 17.08 -22.68
CA ILE A 168 -7.98 18.36 -22.54
C ILE A 168 -6.49 18.17 -22.25
N GLU A 169 -5.70 19.20 -22.54
CA GLU A 169 -4.32 19.29 -22.03
C GLU A 169 -4.31 19.34 -20.50
N LEU A 170 -3.48 18.47 -19.93
CA LEU A 170 -3.27 18.34 -18.50
C LEU A 170 -2.69 19.64 -17.93
N ASN A 171 -3.29 20.15 -16.85
CA ASN A 171 -2.77 21.31 -16.15
C ASN A 171 -1.96 20.86 -14.93
N THR A 172 -0.65 20.73 -15.10
CA THR A 172 0.27 20.28 -14.05
C THR A 172 0.45 21.27 -12.89
N THR A 173 -0.14 22.47 -12.97
CA THR A 173 -0.16 23.39 -11.81
C THR A 173 -1.30 23.10 -10.86
N ILE A 174 -2.34 22.41 -11.33
CA ILE A 174 -3.53 22.06 -10.53
C ILE A 174 -3.46 20.58 -10.16
N VAL A 175 -3.26 19.71 -11.15
CA VAL A 175 -3.14 18.26 -10.95
C VAL A 175 -1.77 17.91 -10.38
N LEU A 176 -1.76 17.26 -9.21
CA LEU A 176 -0.52 16.78 -8.59
C LEU A 176 0.08 15.61 -9.40
N PRO A 177 1.42 15.56 -9.56
CA PRO A 177 2.08 14.39 -10.15
C PRO A 177 1.84 13.11 -9.32
N PRO A 178 1.86 11.91 -9.93
CA PRO A 178 1.47 10.65 -9.28
C PRO A 178 2.19 10.37 -7.96
N ARG A 179 3.50 10.65 -7.86
CA ARG A 179 4.28 10.45 -6.61
C ARG A 179 3.82 11.39 -5.50
N ASN A 180 3.66 12.68 -5.81
CA ASN A 180 3.20 13.69 -4.86
C ASN A 180 1.77 13.42 -4.43
N PHE A 181 0.92 13.02 -5.37
CA PHE A 181 -0.46 12.67 -5.07
C PHE A 181 -0.55 11.43 -4.17
N TRP A 182 0.24 10.39 -4.47
CA TRP A 182 0.33 9.20 -3.62
C TRP A 182 0.78 9.52 -2.19
N GLU A 183 1.81 10.37 -2.03
CA GLU A 183 2.27 10.81 -0.70
C GLU A 183 1.18 11.58 0.06
N LEU A 184 0.45 12.47 -0.63
CA LEU A 184 -0.68 13.20 -0.08
C LEU A 184 -1.76 12.24 0.42
N LEU A 185 -2.20 11.29 -0.42
CA LEU A 185 -3.24 10.32 -0.06
C LEU A 185 -2.80 9.41 1.10
N MET A 186 -1.52 9.04 1.16
CA MET A 186 -0.96 8.30 2.29
C MET A 186 -0.98 9.12 3.59
N ASN A 187 -0.70 10.41 3.52
CA ASN A 187 -0.76 11.29 4.69
C ASN A 187 -2.20 11.53 5.15
N VAL A 188 -3.16 11.63 4.21
CA VAL A 188 -4.59 11.68 4.52
C VAL A 188 -5.03 10.38 5.20
N LYS A 189 -4.66 9.22 4.65
CA LYS A 189 -4.98 7.89 5.23
C LYS A 189 -4.40 7.70 6.63
N ARG A 190 -3.23 8.28 6.91
CA ARG A 190 -2.60 8.27 8.25
C ARG A 190 -3.18 9.31 9.22
N GLY A 191 -4.05 10.21 8.73
CA GLY A 191 -4.63 11.30 9.54
C GLY A 191 -3.64 12.42 9.86
N THR A 192 -2.49 12.48 9.17
CA THR A 192 -1.49 13.54 9.36
C THR A 192 -1.73 14.75 8.47
N TYR A 193 -2.70 14.67 7.56
CA TYR A 193 -3.09 15.75 6.67
C TYR A 193 -4.61 15.87 6.62
N LEU A 194 -5.12 17.11 6.68
CA LEU A 194 -6.53 17.43 6.50
C LEU A 194 -6.69 18.14 5.15
N PRO A 195 -7.41 17.57 4.18
CA PRO A 195 -7.65 18.23 2.89
C PRO A 195 -8.38 19.56 3.09
N GLN A 196 -8.02 20.55 2.29
CA GLN A 196 -8.66 21.86 2.33
C GLN A 196 -10.04 21.75 1.68
N THR A 197 -11.06 22.31 2.31
CA THR A 197 -12.46 22.11 1.96
C THR A 197 -13.01 23.15 0.97
N TYR A 198 -12.15 23.95 0.33
CA TYR A 198 -12.61 24.91 -0.68
C TYR A 198 -12.68 24.28 -2.06
N ILE A 199 -13.59 24.81 -2.87
CA ILE A 199 -13.84 24.38 -4.25
C ILE A 199 -13.22 25.41 -5.20
N ILE A 200 -12.41 24.95 -6.15
CA ILE A 200 -11.97 25.76 -7.29
C ILE A 200 -12.84 25.38 -8.50
N GLN A 201 -13.32 26.36 -9.24
CA GLN A 201 -14.19 26.14 -10.39
C GLN A 201 -13.47 26.46 -11.70
N GLU A 202 -13.43 25.50 -12.63
CA GLU A 202 -12.89 25.67 -14.00
C GLU A 202 -14.02 25.56 -15.04
N GLU A 203 -14.23 26.61 -15.85
CA GLU A 203 -15.20 26.56 -16.96
C GLU A 203 -14.51 26.11 -18.25
N MET A 204 -14.97 24.99 -18.79
CA MET A 204 -14.54 24.38 -20.03
C MET A 204 -15.60 24.59 -21.12
N VAL A 205 -15.13 24.75 -22.36
CA VAL A 205 -15.99 24.83 -23.54
C VAL A 205 -15.63 23.66 -24.46
N VAL A 206 -16.66 22.91 -24.87
CA VAL A 206 -16.53 21.87 -25.89
C VAL A 206 -16.09 22.50 -27.20
N THR A 207 -15.20 21.86 -27.95
CA THR A 207 -14.67 22.42 -29.21
C THR A 207 -14.86 21.46 -30.37
N GLU A 208 -13.83 20.69 -30.73
CA GLU A 208 -13.84 19.77 -31.86
C GLU A 208 -14.20 18.35 -31.43
N HIS A 209 -14.81 17.59 -32.34
CA HIS A 209 -15.00 16.15 -32.17
C HIS A 209 -13.69 15.41 -32.50
N VAL A 210 -13.33 14.42 -31.69
CA VAL A 210 -12.14 13.60 -31.88
C VAL A 210 -12.52 12.30 -32.57
N SER A 211 -12.12 12.16 -33.84
CA SER A 211 -12.35 10.95 -34.63
C SER A 211 -11.30 9.87 -34.37
N ASP A 212 -10.02 10.26 -34.32
CA ASP A 212 -8.89 9.37 -34.07
C ASP A 212 -8.58 9.37 -32.57
N LYS A 213 -9.00 8.29 -31.89
CA LYS A 213 -8.85 8.14 -30.45
C LYS A 213 -7.54 7.43 -30.10
N GLU A 214 -6.99 6.68 -31.04
CA GLU A 214 -5.72 5.99 -30.94
C GLU A 214 -4.58 6.99 -30.73
N ALA A 215 -4.67 8.17 -31.36
CA ALA A 215 -3.76 9.29 -31.16
C ALA A 215 -3.71 9.83 -29.72
N LEU A 216 -4.72 9.55 -28.89
CA LEU A 216 -4.80 10.03 -27.50
C LEU A 216 -3.94 9.19 -26.53
N GLY A 217 -3.49 8.01 -26.95
CA GLY A 217 -2.75 7.07 -26.11
C GLY A 217 -3.63 5.92 -25.61
N SER A 218 -2.98 4.81 -25.20
CA SER A 218 -3.67 3.55 -24.90
C SER A 218 -4.68 3.67 -23.76
N PHE A 219 -4.34 4.38 -22.69
CA PHE A 219 -5.19 4.51 -21.50
C PHE A 219 -6.47 5.27 -21.81
N ILE A 220 -6.34 6.45 -22.44
CA ILE A 220 -7.47 7.28 -22.86
C ILE A 220 -8.29 6.58 -23.95
N TYR A 221 -7.63 5.88 -24.88
CA TYR A 221 -8.32 5.08 -25.89
C TYR A 221 -9.24 4.04 -25.23
N HIS A 222 -8.75 3.26 -24.27
CA HIS A 222 -9.57 2.26 -23.59
C HIS A 222 -10.75 2.88 -22.83
N LEU A 223 -10.57 4.05 -22.23
CA LEU A 223 -11.65 4.79 -21.57
C LEU A 223 -12.71 5.28 -22.57
N CYS A 224 -12.29 5.84 -23.70
CA CYS A 224 -13.18 6.57 -24.63
C CYS A 224 -13.60 5.79 -25.87
N ASN A 225 -13.12 4.56 -26.04
CA ASN A 225 -13.51 3.71 -27.14
C ASN A 225 -15.03 3.45 -27.09
N GLY A 226 -15.69 3.52 -28.25
CA GLY A 226 -17.15 3.39 -28.36
C GLY A 226 -17.99 4.61 -27.94
N LYS A 227 -17.39 5.69 -27.41
CA LYS A 227 -18.11 6.89 -26.91
C LYS A 227 -17.87 8.13 -27.76
N ASP A 228 -18.82 9.06 -27.82
CA ASP A 228 -18.58 10.34 -28.49
C ASP A 228 -17.50 11.12 -27.73
N THR A 229 -16.43 11.53 -28.43
CA THR A 229 -15.26 12.16 -27.80
C THR A 229 -15.06 13.57 -28.33
N TYR A 230 -14.88 14.53 -27.44
CA TYR A 230 -14.69 15.94 -27.81
C TYR A 230 -13.47 16.55 -27.11
N ARG A 231 -12.83 17.52 -27.76
CA ARG A 231 -11.81 18.33 -27.09
C ARG A 231 -12.44 19.45 -26.28
N LEU A 232 -11.85 19.72 -25.14
CA LEU A 232 -12.19 20.87 -24.32
C LEU A 232 -11.15 21.97 -24.45
N ARG A 233 -11.60 23.20 -24.22
CA ARG A 233 -10.75 24.37 -24.04
C ARG A 233 -11.15 25.11 -22.78
N ARG A 234 -10.16 25.45 -21.93
CA ARG A 234 -10.35 26.33 -20.77
C ARG A 234 -10.87 27.69 -21.22
N ARG A 235 -11.96 28.15 -20.62
CA ARG A 235 -12.44 29.52 -20.83
C ARG A 235 -11.57 30.47 -20.03
N ALA A 236 -10.85 31.34 -20.73
CA ALA A 236 -10.14 32.44 -20.06
C ALA A 236 -11.15 33.32 -19.30
N THR A 237 -10.87 33.60 -18.03
CA THR A 237 -11.61 34.50 -17.13
C THR A 237 -11.53 35.96 -17.59
N ARG A 238 -11.91 36.25 -18.84
CA ARG A 238 -12.17 37.63 -19.26
C ARG A 238 -13.50 38.05 -18.65
N ARG A 239 -13.43 39.04 -17.74
CA ARG A 239 -14.53 39.78 -17.10
C ARG A 239 -15.53 40.35 -18.12
N ARG A 240 -16.25 39.50 -18.85
CA ARG A 240 -17.48 39.86 -19.54
C ARG A 240 -18.61 39.21 -18.77
N ILE A 241 -19.41 40.05 -18.13
CA ILE A 241 -20.70 39.70 -17.59
C ILE A 241 -21.49 39.04 -18.73
N ASN A 242 -21.51 37.71 -18.77
CA ASN A 242 -22.41 36.99 -19.63
C ASN A 242 -23.79 37.03 -18.98
N LYS A 243 -24.76 37.56 -19.71
CA LYS A 243 -26.18 37.55 -19.36
C LYS A 243 -26.57 36.10 -19.01
N ARG A 244 -27.35 35.92 -17.92
CA ARG A 244 -27.85 34.64 -17.38
C ARG A 244 -28.78 33.91 -18.37
N GLY A 245 -28.28 33.53 -19.54
CA GLY A 245 -28.76 32.33 -20.21
C GLY A 245 -27.98 31.19 -19.56
N ALA A 246 -28.67 30.34 -18.80
CA ALA A 246 -28.07 29.11 -18.32
C ALA A 246 -27.56 28.35 -19.55
N LYS A 247 -26.25 28.41 -19.80
CA LYS A 247 -25.64 27.45 -20.71
C LYS A 247 -25.87 26.11 -20.04
N ASN A 248 -26.43 25.14 -20.78
CA ASN A 248 -26.53 23.77 -20.30
C ASN A 248 -25.08 23.28 -20.15
N CYS A 249 -24.58 23.36 -18.93
CA CYS A 249 -23.27 22.92 -18.53
C CYS A 249 -23.44 21.80 -17.52
N ASN A 250 -22.58 20.81 -17.65
CA ASN A 250 -22.48 19.69 -16.73
C ASN A 250 -21.32 19.97 -15.79
N ALA A 251 -21.41 19.48 -14.56
CA ALA A 251 -20.39 19.74 -13.56
C ALA A 251 -19.79 18.40 -13.13
N ILE A 252 -18.47 18.23 -13.23
CA ILE A 252 -17.77 17.09 -12.63
C ILE A 252 -16.95 17.63 -11.46
N ARG A 253 -17.14 17.06 -10.28
CA ARG A 253 -16.42 17.46 -9.06
C ARG A 253 -15.45 16.37 -8.68
N HIS A 254 -14.18 16.70 -8.52
CA HIS A 254 -13.19 15.73 -8.08
C HIS A 254 -11.97 16.28 -7.33
N PHE A 255 -11.23 15.40 -6.64
CA PHE A 255 -10.03 15.76 -5.89
C PHE A 255 -8.77 15.68 -6.77
N GLU A 256 -8.36 16.80 -7.37
CA GLU A 256 -7.12 16.90 -8.17
C GLU A 256 -5.86 17.20 -7.33
N ASN A 257 -6.05 17.79 -6.14
CA ASN A 257 -4.99 18.32 -5.29
C ASN A 257 -5.51 18.42 -3.84
N THR A 258 -4.92 19.25 -2.99
CA THR A 258 -5.38 19.49 -1.61
C THR A 258 -6.76 20.17 -1.51
N PHE A 259 -7.46 20.36 -2.63
CA PHE A 259 -8.75 21.03 -2.76
C PHE A 259 -9.63 20.30 -3.80
N VAL A 260 -10.93 20.57 -3.77
CA VAL A 260 -11.90 20.02 -4.75
C VAL A 260 -11.94 20.90 -5.99
N VAL A 261 -11.94 20.30 -7.17
CA VAL A 261 -12.11 21.00 -8.46
C VAL A 261 -13.49 20.69 -9.02
N GLU A 262 -14.26 21.74 -9.30
CA GLU A 262 -15.52 21.68 -10.05
C GLU A 262 -15.25 22.08 -11.52
N THR A 263 -15.24 21.09 -12.40
CA THR A 263 -15.08 21.27 -13.84
C THR A 263 -16.45 21.44 -14.48
N LEU A 264 -16.77 22.65 -14.96
CA LEU A 264 -17.99 22.92 -15.72
C LEU A 264 -17.75 22.71 -17.22
N ILE A 265 -18.39 21.72 -17.82
CA ILE A 265 -18.31 21.44 -19.26
C ILE A 265 -19.53 22.03 -19.94
N CYS A 266 -19.33 23.09 -20.72
CA CYS A 266 -20.40 23.79 -21.43
C CYS A 266 -20.35 23.53 -22.94
N GLY A 267 -21.51 23.28 -23.55
CA GLY A 267 -21.64 23.20 -25.00
C GLY A 267 -21.36 24.52 -25.73
N VAL A 268 -21.01 24.43 -27.02
CA VAL A 268 -20.99 25.57 -27.95
C VAL A 268 -22.44 25.88 -28.32
N VAL A 269 -22.87 27.13 -28.09
CA VAL A 269 -24.14 27.66 -28.61
C VAL A 269 -23.91 28.12 -30.04
#